data_AF-A0A419ELZ1-F1
#
_entry.id   AF-A0A419ELZ1-F1
#
_cell.length_a   1.000
_cell.length_b   1.000
_cell.length_c   1.000
_cell.angle_alpha   90.00
_cell.angle_beta   90.00
_cell.angle_gamma   90.00
#
_symmetry.space_group_name_H-M   'P 1'
#
loop_
_entity.id
_entity.type
_entity.pdbx_description
1 polymer ?
#
loop_
_entity_poly.entity_id
_entity_poly.type
_entity_poly.pdbx_seq_one_letter_code
_entity_poly.pdbx_strand_id
1 'polypeptide(L)'
;MSNNPFNNPNLIPGVFNYCDRWCERCPLTSRCLTFITLNDCLNKNESKDNQNRKFWEKLNELYDTTYNMMDKFIPDDEEDLFPEPDDEEKAEIMKQQEDIDNKVEENECNILSQKYSNQVMNWFEKNEKLLNEKENALKNERTDLPSKNPYLEAFDLKDAADIILYYGFFISAKVNRALHGLFDECEEEFDDMPKDSDGSAKIGLIAIDRSIAAWGEIYYRFPEQEVIEFVLLLDKLKRLLELSFPNAKNFIRPGFDE
;
A
#
# COMPACT_ATOMS: atom_id res chain seq x y z
N MET A 1 -27.55 20.75 8.29
CA MET A 1 -26.11 21.06 8.31
C MET A 1 -25.39 19.72 8.30
N SER A 2 -25.06 19.21 7.12
CA SER A 2 -24.27 17.99 7.00
C SER A 2 -22.89 18.28 7.60
N ASN A 3 -22.41 17.42 8.48
CA ASN A 3 -21.04 17.49 8.98
C ASN A 3 -20.12 17.28 7.78
N ASN A 4 -19.59 18.36 7.23
CA ASN A 4 -18.59 18.29 6.18
C ASN A 4 -17.32 17.65 6.79
N PRO A 5 -16.93 16.42 6.37
CA PRO A 5 -15.79 15.71 6.95
C PRO A 5 -14.47 16.45 6.71
N PHE A 6 -14.39 17.32 5.70
CA PHE A 6 -13.21 18.09 5.35
C PHE A 6 -12.85 19.19 6.38
N ASN A 7 -13.77 19.57 7.29
CA ASN A 7 -13.54 20.59 8.31
C ASN A 7 -13.09 20.03 9.67
N ASN A 8 -12.77 18.74 9.77
CA ASN A 8 -12.32 18.15 11.02
C ASN A 8 -10.81 18.44 11.27
N PRO A 9 -10.46 19.25 12.30
CA PRO A 9 -9.07 19.65 12.56
C PRO A 9 -8.17 18.50 13.04
N ASN A 10 -8.76 17.35 13.42
CA ASN A 10 -8.00 16.18 13.87
C ASN A 10 -7.46 15.31 12.72
N LEU A 11 -7.90 15.57 11.48
CA LEU A 11 -7.45 14.85 10.29
C LEU A 11 -5.98 15.17 9.99
N ILE A 12 -5.27 14.16 9.49
CA ILE A 12 -3.89 14.31 9.01
C ILE A 12 -3.92 14.39 7.48
N PRO A 13 -3.58 15.54 6.86
CA PRO A 13 -3.48 15.66 5.42
C PRO A 13 -2.49 14.65 4.84
N GLY A 14 -2.87 13.96 3.76
CA GLY A 14 -1.96 13.04 3.04
C GLY A 14 -1.60 11.74 3.77
N VAL A 15 -2.17 11.44 4.95
CA VAL A 15 -1.87 10.20 5.71
C VAL A 15 -2.11 8.91 4.90
N PHE A 16 -2.98 8.95 3.90
CA PHE A 16 -3.30 7.82 3.04
C PHE A 16 -2.36 7.65 1.83
N ASN A 17 -1.46 8.60 1.55
CA ASN A 17 -0.58 8.55 0.38
C ASN A 17 0.50 7.48 0.52
N TYR A 18 1.08 7.36 1.72
CA TYR A 18 2.22 6.46 2.00
C TYR A 18 1.92 5.45 3.11
N CYS A 19 0.65 5.03 3.24
CA CYS A 19 0.26 3.94 4.12
C CYS A 19 0.31 2.58 3.41
N ASP A 20 0.22 1.50 4.20
CA ASP A 20 0.11 0.13 3.69
C ASP A 20 -1.31 -0.26 3.28
N ARG A 21 -2.31 0.60 3.55
CA ARG A 21 -3.75 0.35 3.36
C ARG A 21 -4.29 -0.81 4.19
N TRP A 22 -3.59 -1.23 5.25
CA TRP A 22 -4.07 -2.26 6.17
C TRP A 22 -4.95 -1.65 7.25
N CYS A 23 -6.12 -1.16 6.85
CA CYS A 23 -7.00 -0.35 7.69
C CYS A 23 -7.40 -1.05 8.99
N GLU A 24 -7.59 -2.37 8.98
CA GLU A 24 -7.96 -3.19 10.13
C GLU A 24 -6.89 -3.19 11.23
N ARG A 25 -5.63 -2.95 10.86
CA ARG A 25 -4.48 -2.87 11.77
C ARG A 25 -3.91 -1.46 11.91
N CYS A 26 -4.56 -0.46 11.28
CA CYS A 26 -4.03 0.91 11.21
C CYS A 26 -4.39 1.73 12.48
N PRO A 27 -3.40 2.32 13.17
CA PRO A 27 -3.66 3.11 14.38
C PRO A 27 -4.20 4.52 14.09
N LEU A 28 -4.23 4.95 12.82
CA LEU A 28 -4.60 6.31 12.40
C LEU A 28 -5.97 6.36 11.71
N THR A 29 -6.77 5.30 11.77
CA THR A 29 -8.11 5.23 11.15
C THR A 29 -9.02 6.39 11.57
N SER A 30 -8.97 6.81 12.84
CA SER A 30 -9.73 7.95 13.38
C SER A 30 -9.29 9.32 12.87
N ARG A 31 -8.13 9.41 12.22
CA ARG A 31 -7.54 10.64 11.68
C ARG A 31 -7.35 10.58 10.15
N CYS A 32 -7.81 9.50 9.52
CA CYS A 32 -7.69 9.27 8.09
C CYS A 32 -9.02 9.60 7.39
N LEU A 33 -9.01 10.65 6.57
CA LEU A 33 -10.18 11.09 5.82
C LEU A 33 -10.72 9.96 4.92
N THR A 34 -9.85 9.23 4.22
CA THR A 34 -10.25 8.13 3.34
C THR A 34 -10.98 7.04 4.11
N PHE A 35 -10.45 6.63 5.27
CA PHE A 35 -11.09 5.60 6.09
C PHE A 35 -12.44 6.07 6.62
N ILE A 36 -12.52 7.27 7.21
CA ILE A 36 -13.76 7.83 7.74
C ILE A 36 -14.82 7.90 6.64
N THR A 37 -14.46 8.43 5.46
CA THR A 37 -15.38 8.57 4.33
C THR A 37 -15.92 7.22 3.86
N LEU A 38 -15.05 6.21 3.71
CA LEU A 38 -15.46 4.87 3.30
C LEU A 38 -16.32 4.17 4.37
N ASN A 39 -15.94 4.28 5.64
CA ASN A 39 -16.64 3.65 6.74
C ASN A 39 -18.04 4.25 6.98
N ASP A 40 -18.17 5.57 6.83
CA ASP A 40 -19.47 6.26 6.87
C ASP A 40 -20.42 5.83 5.75
N CYS A 41 -19.88 5.39 4.61
CA CYS A 41 -20.65 4.86 3.49
C CYS A 41 -21.08 3.40 3.69
N LEU A 42 -20.35 2.61 4.46
CA LEU A 42 -20.59 1.16 4.63
C LEU A 42 -21.40 0.81 5.90
N ASN A 43 -21.40 1.65 6.94
CA ASN A 43 -22.00 1.34 8.25
C ASN A 43 -23.49 1.70 8.40
N LYS A 44 -24.36 1.18 7.52
CA LYS A 44 -25.82 1.16 7.80
C LYS A 44 -26.46 -0.12 7.31
N ASN A 45 -26.94 -0.95 8.22
CA ASN A 45 -27.74 -2.18 8.01
C ASN A 45 -28.98 -1.94 7.12
N GLU A 46 -28.80 -1.87 5.80
CA GLU A 46 -29.87 -1.79 4.79
C GLU A 46 -29.54 -2.74 3.64
N SER A 47 -30.51 -3.06 2.77
CA SER A 47 -30.24 -3.96 1.64
C SER A 47 -29.18 -3.35 0.71
N LYS A 48 -28.31 -4.20 0.15
CA LYS A 48 -27.20 -3.80 -0.73
C LYS A 48 -27.64 -2.83 -1.84
N ASP A 49 -28.82 -3.00 -2.42
CA ASP A 49 -29.32 -2.13 -3.49
C ASP A 49 -29.72 -0.73 -2.98
N ASN A 50 -30.33 -0.65 -1.79
CA ASN A 50 -30.74 0.64 -1.21
C ASN A 50 -29.52 1.41 -0.65
N GLN A 51 -28.55 0.67 -0.11
CA GLN A 51 -27.23 1.19 0.25
C GLN A 51 -26.50 1.74 -0.98
N ASN A 52 -26.50 1.00 -2.09
CA ASN A 52 -25.86 1.42 -3.33
C ASN A 52 -26.51 2.70 -3.89
N ARG A 53 -27.86 2.79 -3.87
CA ARG A 53 -28.56 4.02 -4.26
C ARG A 53 -28.18 5.22 -3.38
N LYS A 54 -28.25 5.07 -2.05
CA LYS A 54 -27.87 6.15 -1.11
C LYS A 54 -26.40 6.56 -1.24
N PHE A 55 -25.53 5.62 -1.56
CA PHE A 55 -24.13 5.88 -1.88
C PHE A 55 -24.01 6.77 -3.11
N TRP A 56 -24.65 6.41 -4.23
CA TRP A 56 -24.65 7.23 -5.44
C TRP A 56 -25.31 8.59 -5.24
N GLU A 57 -26.39 8.69 -4.48
CA GLU A 57 -27.02 9.96 -4.13
C GLU A 57 -26.07 10.88 -3.36
N LYS A 58 -25.41 10.36 -2.31
CA LYS A 58 -24.42 11.13 -1.54
C LYS A 58 -23.18 11.49 -2.36
N LEU A 59 -22.74 10.60 -3.24
CA LEU A 59 -21.64 10.88 -4.18
C LEU A 59 -22.00 12.01 -5.15
N ASN A 60 -23.21 11.98 -5.70
CA ASN A 60 -23.70 13.05 -6.57
C ASN A 60 -23.82 14.37 -5.81
N GLU A 61 -24.30 14.39 -4.57
CA GLU A 61 -24.33 15.61 -3.74
C GLU A 61 -22.91 16.17 -3.48
N LEU A 62 -21.95 15.30 -3.17
CA LEU A 62 -20.55 15.69 -2.98
C LEU A 62 -19.92 16.18 -4.28
N TYR A 63 -20.22 15.52 -5.39
CA TYR A 63 -19.80 15.91 -6.73
C TYR A 63 -20.36 17.29 -7.07
N ASP A 64 -21.67 17.51 -6.95
CA ASP A 64 -22.32 18.80 -7.19
C ASP A 64 -21.73 19.89 -6.31
N THR A 65 -21.47 19.60 -5.04
CA THR A 65 -20.84 20.56 -4.12
C THR A 65 -19.44 20.93 -4.57
N THR A 66 -18.64 19.94 -4.97
CA THR A 66 -17.25 20.13 -5.43
C THR A 66 -17.21 20.84 -6.78
N TYR A 67 -18.07 20.44 -7.71
CA TYR A 67 -18.22 21.04 -9.03
C TYR A 67 -18.64 22.50 -8.92
N ASN A 68 -19.64 22.83 -8.09
CA ASN A 68 -20.05 24.22 -7.83
C ASN A 68 -18.96 25.06 -7.11
N MET A 69 -18.00 24.43 -6.43
CA MET A 69 -16.81 25.12 -5.93
C MET A 69 -15.82 25.38 -7.06
N MET A 70 -15.56 24.38 -7.90
CA MET A 70 -14.64 24.46 -9.05
C MET A 70 -15.12 25.46 -10.11
N ASP A 71 -16.42 25.47 -10.43
CA ASP A 71 -17.07 26.37 -11.39
C ASP A 71 -16.83 27.86 -11.07
N LYS A 72 -16.63 28.21 -9.79
CA LYS A 72 -16.29 29.58 -9.37
C LYS A 72 -14.84 29.98 -9.63
N PHE A 73 -13.98 29.00 -9.93
CA PHE A 73 -12.55 29.19 -10.19
C PHE A 73 -12.18 28.86 -11.65
N ILE A 74 -13.11 28.33 -12.44
CA ILE A 74 -12.94 28.14 -13.88
C ILE A 74 -13.28 29.48 -14.55
N PRO A 75 -12.35 30.12 -15.28
CA PRO A 75 -12.63 31.30 -16.09
C PRO A 75 -13.70 31.02 -17.15
N ASP A 76 -14.43 32.04 -17.59
CA ASP A 76 -15.51 31.92 -18.60
C ASP A 76 -15.02 31.33 -19.96
N ASP A 77 -13.70 31.37 -20.22
CA ASP A 77 -13.05 30.75 -21.38
C ASP A 77 -12.45 29.38 -20.98
N GLU A 78 -13.27 28.33 -21.09
CA GLU A 78 -12.97 26.94 -20.69
C GLU A 78 -11.84 26.29 -21.53
N GLU A 79 -11.61 26.80 -22.74
CA GLU A 79 -10.71 26.22 -23.77
C GLU A 79 -9.21 26.51 -23.51
N ASP A 80 -8.87 27.51 -22.69
CA ASP A 80 -7.48 27.88 -22.36
C ASP A 80 -6.94 27.18 -21.10
N LEU A 81 -7.79 26.55 -20.28
CA LEU A 81 -7.37 25.98 -18.98
C LEU A 81 -6.78 24.56 -19.09
N PHE A 82 -7.28 23.78 -20.06
CA PHE A 82 -6.87 22.39 -20.29
C PHE A 82 -6.81 22.11 -21.80
N PRO A 83 -5.78 22.61 -22.50
CA PRO A 83 -5.64 22.33 -23.93
C PRO A 83 -5.59 20.83 -24.15
N GLU A 84 -6.42 20.30 -25.06
CA GLU A 84 -6.31 18.91 -25.46
C GLU A 84 -5.00 18.73 -26.25
N PRO A 85 -4.18 17.71 -25.89
CA PRO A 85 -2.97 17.46 -26.65
C PRO A 85 -3.32 17.04 -28.08
N ASP A 86 -2.53 17.52 -29.04
CA ASP A 86 -2.69 17.13 -30.43
C ASP A 86 -2.23 15.68 -30.66
N ASP A 87 -2.42 15.17 -31.89
CA ASP A 87 -2.07 13.77 -32.21
C ASP A 87 -0.55 13.50 -32.10
N GLU A 88 0.30 14.50 -32.29
CA GLU A 88 1.76 14.38 -32.17
C GLU A 88 2.17 14.33 -30.70
N GLU A 89 1.62 15.22 -29.87
CA GLU A 89 1.81 15.23 -28.41
C GLU A 89 1.30 13.93 -27.77
N LYS A 90 0.11 13.45 -28.18
CA LYS A 90 -0.43 12.16 -27.71
C LYS A 90 0.52 11.00 -28.05
N ALA A 91 1.06 10.97 -29.27
CA ALA A 91 1.99 9.92 -29.68
C ALA A 91 3.31 9.99 -28.89
N GLU A 92 3.80 11.18 -28.58
CA GLU A 92 4.99 11.36 -27.74
C GLU A 92 4.77 10.87 -26.31
N ILE A 93 3.65 11.27 -25.67
CA ILE A 93 3.28 10.79 -24.32
C ILE A 93 3.18 9.26 -24.29
N MET A 94 2.53 8.64 -25.28
CA MET A 94 2.41 7.18 -25.36
C MET A 94 3.77 6.50 -25.46
N LYS A 95 4.67 7.05 -26.28
CA LYS A 95 6.02 6.49 -26.45
C LYS A 95 6.86 6.65 -25.19
N GLN A 96 6.79 7.82 -24.53
CA GLN A 96 7.48 8.04 -23.25
C GLN A 96 7.01 7.05 -22.19
N GLN A 97 5.69 6.83 -22.10
CA GLN A 97 5.12 5.84 -21.18
C GLN A 97 5.61 4.41 -21.51
N GLU A 98 5.63 4.01 -22.79
CA GLU A 98 6.15 2.70 -23.21
C GLU A 98 7.63 2.53 -22.86
N ASP A 99 8.45 3.56 -23.06
CA ASP A 99 9.87 3.55 -22.69
C ASP A 99 10.06 3.42 -21.16
N ILE A 100 9.21 4.07 -20.37
CA ILE A 100 9.20 3.93 -18.90
C ILE A 100 8.80 2.51 -18.51
N ASP A 101 7.70 2.00 -19.06
CA ASP A 101 7.18 0.65 -18.77
C ASP A 101 8.27 -0.40 -19.03
N ASN A 102 8.94 -0.33 -20.18
CA ASN A 102 10.05 -1.22 -20.53
C ASN A 102 11.21 -1.14 -19.51
N LYS A 103 11.61 0.07 -19.09
CA LYS A 103 12.66 0.25 -18.06
C LYS A 103 12.24 -0.35 -16.71
N VAL A 104 10.96 -0.23 -16.33
CA VAL A 104 10.44 -0.81 -15.09
C VAL A 104 10.40 -2.32 -15.17
N GLU A 105 9.95 -2.89 -16.29
CA GLU A 105 9.90 -4.34 -16.51
C GLU A 105 11.29 -5.00 -16.47
N GLU A 106 12.29 -4.35 -17.06
CA GLU A 106 13.68 -4.82 -17.07
C GLU A 106 14.41 -4.60 -15.74
N ASN A 107 13.88 -3.76 -14.84
CA ASN A 107 14.54 -3.43 -13.59
C ASN A 107 14.61 -4.63 -12.62
N GLU A 108 15.80 -4.89 -12.07
CA GLU A 108 16.04 -6.02 -11.17
C GLU A 108 15.15 -5.99 -9.91
N CYS A 109 14.86 -4.80 -9.36
CA CYS A 109 13.96 -4.68 -8.21
C CYS A 109 12.54 -5.16 -8.55
N ASN A 110 12.01 -4.75 -9.72
CA ASN A 110 10.69 -5.15 -10.17
C ASN A 110 10.63 -6.67 -10.38
N ILE A 111 11.60 -7.24 -11.10
CA ILE A 111 11.72 -8.68 -11.36
C ILE A 111 11.75 -9.48 -10.05
N LEU A 112 12.58 -9.07 -9.08
CA LEU A 112 12.69 -9.76 -7.79
C LEU A 112 11.40 -9.64 -6.97
N SER A 113 10.76 -8.47 -6.96
CA SER A 113 9.50 -8.28 -6.22
C SER A 113 8.33 -9.12 -6.79
N GLN A 114 8.26 -9.25 -8.11
CA GLN A 114 7.29 -10.12 -8.79
C GLN A 114 7.58 -11.59 -8.52
N LYS A 115 8.87 -11.98 -8.57
CA LYS A 115 9.30 -13.33 -8.20
C LYS A 115 8.90 -13.67 -6.77
N TYR A 116 9.11 -12.76 -5.82
CA TYR A 116 8.67 -12.92 -4.44
C TYR A 116 7.15 -13.17 -4.38
N SER A 117 6.36 -12.28 -4.97
CA SER A 117 4.88 -12.36 -4.98
C SER A 117 4.41 -13.75 -5.44
N ASN A 118 4.95 -14.23 -6.56
CA ASN A 118 4.60 -15.53 -7.14
C ASN A 118 5.05 -16.71 -6.26
N GLN A 119 6.26 -16.65 -5.70
CA GLN A 119 6.76 -17.71 -4.82
C GLN A 119 5.95 -17.80 -3.52
N VAL A 120 5.55 -16.66 -2.94
CA VAL A 120 4.69 -16.62 -1.76
C VAL A 120 3.37 -17.35 -2.04
N MET A 121 2.68 -16.99 -3.13
CA MET A 121 1.41 -17.62 -3.49
C MET A 121 1.55 -19.13 -3.66
N ASN A 122 2.55 -19.57 -4.43
CA ASN A 122 2.82 -21.00 -4.62
C ASN A 122 3.13 -21.74 -3.32
N TRP A 123 3.83 -21.09 -2.38
CA TRP A 123 4.17 -21.70 -1.10
C TRP A 123 2.94 -21.86 -0.20
N PHE A 124 2.08 -20.85 -0.10
CA PHE A 124 0.85 -20.94 0.67
C PHE A 124 -0.13 -21.96 0.10
N GLU A 125 -0.28 -22.03 -1.23
CA GLU A 125 -1.12 -23.04 -1.89
C GLU A 125 -0.65 -24.47 -1.57
N LYS A 126 0.67 -24.70 -1.54
CA LYS A 126 1.24 -26.02 -1.22
C LYS A 126 1.15 -26.37 0.27
N ASN A 127 1.31 -25.37 1.15
CA ASN A 127 1.49 -25.58 2.58
C ASN A 127 0.24 -25.28 3.43
N GLU A 128 -0.90 -24.94 2.82
CA GLU A 128 -2.14 -24.58 3.51
C GLU A 128 -2.54 -25.60 4.59
N LYS A 129 -2.53 -26.90 4.24
CA LYS A 129 -2.89 -27.97 5.18
C LYS A 129 -1.94 -28.05 6.37
N LEU A 130 -0.64 -28.00 6.09
CA LEU A 130 0.41 -28.08 7.11
C LEU A 130 0.33 -26.91 8.10
N LEU A 131 0.09 -25.71 7.58
CA LEU A 131 -0.11 -24.50 8.39
C LEU A 131 -1.32 -24.64 9.31
N ASN A 132 -2.47 -25.08 8.78
CA ASN A 132 -3.69 -25.27 9.55
C ASN A 132 -3.54 -26.33 10.64
N GLU A 133 -2.91 -27.47 10.35
CA GLU A 133 -2.68 -28.54 11.32
C GLU A 133 -1.81 -28.07 12.49
N LYS A 134 -0.76 -27.30 12.20
CA LYS A 134 0.17 -26.77 13.19
C LYS A 134 -0.39 -25.61 14.00
N GLU A 135 -1.18 -24.74 13.38
CA GLU A 135 -1.92 -23.71 14.10
C GLU A 135 -2.84 -24.36 15.14
N ASN A 136 -3.56 -25.42 14.76
CA ASN A 136 -4.41 -26.17 15.67
C ASN A 136 -3.61 -26.88 16.78
N ALA A 137 -2.46 -27.47 16.46
CA ALA A 137 -1.59 -28.08 17.47
C ALA A 137 -1.08 -27.05 18.50
N LEU A 138 -0.63 -25.87 18.05
CA LEU A 138 -0.16 -24.80 18.92
C LEU A 138 -1.27 -24.21 19.81
N LYS A 139 -2.50 -24.12 19.30
CA LYS A 139 -3.67 -23.71 20.10
C LYS A 139 -3.98 -24.71 21.21
N ASN A 140 -3.82 -26.00 20.93
CA ASN A 140 -4.04 -27.07 21.91
C ASN A 140 -2.92 -27.16 22.98
N GLU A 141 -1.67 -26.82 22.65
CA GLU A 141 -0.58 -26.77 23.64
C GLU A 141 -0.66 -25.56 24.56
N ARG A 142 -1.19 -24.42 24.08
CA ARG A 142 -1.36 -23.18 24.87
C ARG A 142 -2.41 -23.31 25.98
N THR A 143 -3.34 -24.27 25.92
CA THR A 143 -4.36 -24.44 26.97
C THR A 143 -3.82 -25.07 28.27
N ASP A 144 -2.60 -25.62 28.28
CA ASP A 144 -2.04 -26.39 29.39
C ASP A 144 -0.93 -25.67 30.20
N LEU A 145 -0.59 -24.41 29.88
CA LEU A 145 0.43 -23.65 30.63
C LEU A 145 -0.03 -22.25 31.07
N PRO A 146 0.20 -21.85 32.34
CA PRO A 146 0.02 -20.48 32.77
C PRO A 146 1.11 -19.60 32.14
N SER A 147 0.67 -18.71 31.26
CA SER A 147 1.42 -17.71 30.50
C SER A 147 2.69 -17.16 31.18
N LYS A 148 3.82 -17.26 30.49
CA LYS A 148 5.02 -16.45 30.74
C LYS A 148 5.24 -15.55 29.52
N ASN A 149 4.83 -14.28 29.65
CA ASN A 149 5.08 -13.13 28.77
C ASN A 149 3.90 -12.70 27.85
N PRO A 150 3.08 -11.73 28.29
CA PRO A 150 1.95 -11.17 27.52
C PRO A 150 2.31 -10.57 26.16
N TYR A 151 3.57 -10.15 25.96
CA TYR A 151 4.02 -9.57 24.68
C TYR A 151 4.27 -10.63 23.59
N LEU A 152 4.56 -11.88 23.97
CA LEU A 152 4.73 -13.01 23.03
C LEU A 152 3.42 -13.78 22.81
N GLU A 153 2.37 -13.48 23.56
CA GLU A 153 1.06 -14.13 23.39
C GLU A 153 0.32 -13.68 22.12
N ALA A 154 0.61 -12.48 21.63
CA ALA A 154 -0.18 -11.79 20.60
C ALA A 154 0.33 -11.91 19.16
N PHE A 155 1.51 -12.49 18.91
CA PHE A 155 2.02 -12.72 17.55
C PHE A 155 2.10 -14.22 17.31
N ASP A 156 1.08 -14.77 16.66
CA ASP A 156 1.01 -16.19 16.39
C ASP A 156 1.35 -16.52 14.93
N LEU A 157 1.30 -17.82 14.59
CA LEU A 157 1.59 -18.30 13.24
C LEU A 157 0.67 -17.67 12.19
N LYS A 158 -0.57 -17.36 12.58
CA LYS A 158 -1.56 -16.75 11.70
C LYS A 158 -1.22 -15.29 11.43
N ASP A 159 -0.74 -14.54 12.42
CA ASP A 159 -0.27 -13.17 12.18
C ASP A 159 0.91 -13.12 11.22
N ALA A 160 1.87 -14.04 11.34
CA ALA A 160 2.97 -14.16 10.40
C ALA A 160 2.46 -14.46 8.98
N ALA A 161 1.53 -15.42 8.84
CA ALA A 161 0.92 -15.77 7.57
C ALA A 161 0.14 -14.59 6.95
N ASP A 162 -0.68 -13.91 7.73
CA ASP A 162 -1.43 -12.72 7.33
C ASP A 162 -0.48 -11.63 6.80
N ILE A 163 0.63 -11.37 7.50
CA ILE A 163 1.63 -10.37 7.09
C ILE A 163 2.25 -10.74 5.76
N ILE A 164 2.67 -11.99 5.59
CA ILE A 164 3.31 -12.45 4.35
C ILE A 164 2.33 -12.37 3.18
N LEU A 165 1.10 -12.85 3.35
CA LEU A 165 0.07 -12.81 2.31
C LEU A 165 -0.32 -11.38 1.96
N TYR A 166 -0.48 -10.52 2.97
CA TYR A 166 -0.81 -9.11 2.77
C TYR A 166 0.29 -8.39 1.98
N TYR A 167 1.55 -8.61 2.36
CA TYR A 167 2.68 -7.93 1.71
C TYR A 167 3.18 -8.59 0.42
N GLY A 168 2.75 -9.81 0.11
CA GLY A 168 3.17 -10.57 -1.08
C GLY A 168 3.12 -9.74 -2.35
N PHE A 169 1.91 -9.30 -2.76
CA PHE A 169 1.72 -8.42 -3.92
C PHE A 169 1.88 -6.92 -3.61
N PHE A 170 1.75 -6.52 -2.33
CA PHE A 170 1.92 -5.13 -1.97
C PHE A 170 3.34 -4.63 -2.28
N ILE A 171 4.36 -5.45 -1.99
CA ILE A 171 5.76 -5.08 -2.24
C ILE A 171 5.98 -4.83 -3.74
N SER A 172 5.51 -5.73 -4.61
CA SER A 172 5.67 -5.54 -6.06
C SER A 172 4.94 -4.31 -6.57
N ALA A 173 3.71 -4.05 -6.10
CA ALA A 173 2.98 -2.83 -6.46
C ALA A 173 3.71 -1.54 -6.03
N LYS A 174 4.34 -1.52 -4.84
CA LYS A 174 5.07 -0.35 -4.35
C LYS A 174 6.42 -0.15 -5.04
N VAL A 175 7.15 -1.24 -5.31
CA VAL A 175 8.39 -1.20 -6.07
C VAL A 175 8.13 -0.70 -7.49
N ASN A 176 7.12 -1.25 -8.17
CA ASN A 176 6.73 -0.82 -9.50
C ASN A 176 6.38 0.68 -9.51
N ARG A 177 5.51 1.16 -8.61
CA ARG A 177 5.16 2.59 -8.51
C ARG A 177 6.39 3.49 -8.27
N ALA A 178 7.28 3.09 -7.37
CA ALA A 178 8.49 3.87 -7.09
C ALA A 178 9.38 3.98 -8.33
N LEU A 179 9.54 2.89 -9.09
CA LEU A 179 10.32 2.86 -10.32
C LEU A 179 9.67 3.66 -11.46
N HIS A 180 8.35 3.63 -11.60
CA HIS A 180 7.66 4.53 -12.54
C HIS A 180 7.98 5.98 -12.19
N GLY A 181 7.82 6.39 -10.94
CA GLY A 181 8.20 7.74 -10.52
C GLY A 181 9.67 8.07 -10.82
N LEU A 182 10.59 7.15 -10.55
CA LEU A 182 12.02 7.34 -10.84
C LEU A 182 12.33 7.57 -12.33
N PHE A 183 11.60 6.91 -13.23
CA PHE A 183 11.84 7.00 -14.67
C PHE A 183 10.96 8.06 -15.37
N ASP A 184 9.87 8.47 -14.74
CA ASP A 184 8.93 9.51 -15.16
C ASP A 184 9.34 10.91 -14.69
N GLU A 185 10.28 11.01 -13.74
CA GLU A 185 10.79 12.29 -13.23
C GLU A 185 11.47 13.13 -14.34
N CYS A 186 10.71 14.07 -14.92
CA CYS A 186 11.21 15.23 -15.67
C CYS A 186 12.11 16.08 -14.76
N GLU A 187 13.23 16.60 -15.29
CA GLU A 187 14.24 17.41 -14.56
C GLU A 187 13.72 18.69 -13.86
N GLU A 188 12.43 19.04 -14.00
CA GLU A 188 11.80 20.18 -13.33
C GLU A 188 11.33 19.82 -11.91
N GLU A 189 12.28 19.42 -11.06
CA GLU A 189 12.01 19.24 -9.64
C GLU A 189 11.95 20.58 -8.92
N PHE A 190 10.85 20.83 -8.21
CA PHE A 190 10.84 21.80 -7.12
C PHE A 190 11.74 21.25 -6.01
N ASP A 191 13.01 21.68 -6.01
CA ASP A 191 14.14 21.23 -5.16
C ASP A 191 13.81 21.17 -3.64
N ASP A 192 12.73 21.83 -3.21
CA ASP A 192 12.28 21.91 -1.81
C ASP A 192 11.26 20.82 -1.39
N MET A 193 10.78 19.94 -2.29
CA MET A 193 9.80 18.89 -1.94
C MET A 193 10.39 17.47 -2.00
N PRO A 194 10.07 16.59 -1.02
CA PRO A 194 10.45 15.18 -1.10
C PRO A 194 9.83 14.49 -2.32
N LYS A 195 10.61 13.65 -3.01
CA LYS A 195 10.13 12.89 -4.17
C LYS A 195 9.03 11.90 -3.78
N ASP A 196 7.95 11.83 -4.58
CA ASP A 196 6.88 10.85 -4.36
C ASP A 196 7.38 9.40 -4.49
N SER A 197 8.34 9.20 -5.38
CA SER A 197 9.01 7.92 -5.63
C SER A 197 9.74 7.41 -4.38
N ASP A 198 10.42 8.29 -3.63
CA ASP A 198 11.04 7.98 -2.33
C ASP A 198 9.99 7.54 -1.28
N GLY A 199 8.82 8.18 -1.24
CA GLY A 199 7.73 7.80 -0.33
C GLY A 199 7.17 6.42 -0.66
N SER A 200 7.03 6.10 -1.94
CA SER A 200 6.62 4.77 -2.42
C SER A 200 7.67 3.70 -2.10
N ALA A 201 8.95 4.02 -2.28
CA ALA A 201 10.06 3.13 -1.92
C ALA A 201 10.12 2.89 -0.41
N LYS A 202 9.91 3.93 0.43
CA LYS A 202 9.92 3.80 1.89
C LYS A 202 8.90 2.79 2.39
N ILE A 203 7.65 2.88 1.92
CA ILE A 203 6.62 1.94 2.35
C ILE A 203 6.89 0.51 1.83
N GLY A 204 7.49 0.39 0.64
CA GLY A 204 8.00 -0.89 0.13
C GLY A 204 9.07 -1.50 1.05
N LEU A 205 10.06 -0.71 1.50
CA LEU A 205 11.10 -1.16 2.44
C LEU A 205 10.52 -1.61 3.79
N ILE A 206 9.54 -0.87 4.33
CA ILE A 206 8.85 -1.25 5.58
C ILE A 206 8.10 -2.57 5.41
N ALA A 207 7.42 -2.76 4.27
CA ALA A 207 6.74 -4.01 3.96
C ALA A 207 7.72 -5.19 3.83
N ILE A 208 8.89 -4.97 3.23
CA ILE A 208 9.96 -5.96 3.16
C ILE A 208 10.46 -6.33 4.56
N ASP A 209 10.74 -5.36 5.42
CA ASP A 209 11.21 -5.61 6.79
C ASP A 209 10.19 -6.41 7.62
N ARG A 210 8.91 -6.06 7.50
CA ARG A 210 7.82 -6.81 8.14
C ARG A 210 7.71 -8.24 7.60
N SER A 211 7.88 -8.42 6.29
CA SER A 211 7.85 -9.74 5.65
C SER A 211 9.02 -10.61 6.07
N ILE A 212 10.24 -10.05 6.15
CA ILE A 212 11.43 -10.75 6.66
C ILE A 212 11.21 -11.22 8.09
N ALA A 213 10.67 -10.35 8.96
CA ALA A 213 10.36 -10.72 10.34
C ALA A 213 9.32 -11.84 10.41
N ALA A 214 8.24 -11.75 9.62
CA ALA A 214 7.21 -12.80 9.56
C ALA A 214 7.74 -14.13 9.04
N TRP A 215 8.61 -14.13 8.00
CA TRP A 215 9.27 -15.34 7.54
C TRP A 215 10.22 -15.93 8.60
N GLY A 216 10.87 -15.10 9.40
CA GLY A 216 11.66 -15.57 10.57
C GLY A 216 10.79 -16.33 11.58
N GLU A 217 9.56 -15.88 11.79
CA GLU A 217 8.57 -16.51 12.68
C GLU A 217 8.02 -17.83 12.10
N ILE A 218 7.83 -17.89 10.77
CA ILE A 218 7.55 -19.15 10.06
C ILE A 218 8.74 -20.10 10.22
N TYR A 219 9.96 -19.64 9.95
CA TYR A 219 11.18 -20.46 10.01
C TYR A 219 11.41 -21.06 11.39
N TYR A 220 11.20 -20.28 12.46
CA TYR A 220 11.33 -20.74 13.83
C TYR A 220 10.42 -21.95 14.13
N ARG A 221 9.23 -21.99 13.52
CA ARG A 221 8.24 -23.08 13.68
C ARG A 221 8.40 -24.18 12.63
N PHE A 222 8.96 -23.84 11.47
CA PHE A 222 9.15 -24.66 10.27
C PHE A 222 10.51 -24.37 9.64
N PRO A 223 11.60 -24.97 10.14
CA PRO A 223 12.95 -24.69 9.66
C PRO A 223 13.21 -25.40 8.33
N GLU A 224 12.54 -24.96 7.28
CA GLU A 224 12.69 -25.45 5.92
C GLU A 224 13.61 -24.54 5.10
N GLN A 225 14.34 -25.15 4.17
CA GLN A 225 15.27 -24.41 3.31
C GLN A 225 14.55 -23.40 2.42
N GLU A 226 13.34 -23.71 1.95
CA GLU A 226 12.52 -22.81 1.12
C GLU A 226 12.17 -21.51 1.85
N VAL A 227 11.98 -21.54 3.18
CA VAL A 227 11.71 -20.34 3.98
C VAL A 227 12.92 -19.39 4.00
N ILE A 228 14.13 -19.93 4.05
CA ILE A 228 15.36 -19.13 4.01
C ILE A 228 15.51 -18.45 2.64
N GLU A 229 15.09 -19.10 1.56
CA GLU A 229 15.16 -18.54 0.20
C GLU A 229 14.31 -17.27 0.07
N PHE A 230 13.14 -17.20 0.72
CA PHE A 230 12.34 -15.98 0.79
C PHE A 230 13.07 -14.83 1.49
N VAL A 231 13.70 -15.12 2.63
CA VAL A 231 14.45 -14.12 3.40
C VAL A 231 15.63 -13.58 2.59
N LEU A 232 16.38 -14.46 1.92
CA LEU A 232 17.51 -14.07 1.07
C LEU A 232 17.06 -13.23 -0.13
N LEU A 233 15.94 -13.58 -0.76
CA LEU A 233 15.37 -12.83 -1.87
C LEU A 233 14.93 -11.44 -1.41
N LEU A 234 14.21 -11.34 -0.28
CA LEU A 234 13.76 -10.08 0.30
C LEU A 234 14.92 -9.19 0.73
N ASP A 235 15.97 -9.75 1.36
CA ASP A 235 17.17 -9.00 1.74
C ASP A 235 17.91 -8.46 0.51
N LYS A 236 18.02 -9.26 -0.56
CA LYS A 236 18.57 -8.79 -1.83
C LYS A 236 17.75 -7.64 -2.41
N LEU A 237 16.43 -7.80 -2.48
CA LEU A 237 15.51 -6.78 -2.97
C LEU A 237 15.61 -5.49 -2.15
N LYS A 238 15.66 -5.61 -0.81
CA LYS A 238 15.83 -4.47 0.10
C LYS A 238 17.06 -3.66 -0.24
N ARG A 239 18.22 -4.31 -0.38
CA ARG A 239 19.50 -3.65 -0.68
C ARG A 239 19.47 -2.95 -2.04
N LEU A 240 18.91 -3.60 -3.06
CA LEU A 240 18.78 -2.98 -4.39
C LEU A 240 17.83 -1.79 -4.37
N LEU A 241 16.71 -1.89 -3.65
CA LEU A 241 15.76 -0.80 -3.54
C LEU A 241 16.36 0.40 -2.77
N GLU A 242 17.13 0.16 -1.71
CA GLU A 242 17.88 1.20 -0.99
C GLU A 242 18.95 1.87 -1.87
N LEU A 243 19.55 1.14 -2.82
CA LEU A 243 20.50 1.71 -3.78
C LEU A 243 19.79 2.57 -4.84
N SER A 244 18.62 2.13 -5.32
CA SER A 244 17.82 2.90 -6.29
C SER A 244 17.19 4.15 -5.68
N PHE A 245 16.85 4.12 -4.39
CA PHE A 245 16.17 5.21 -3.67
C PHE A 245 16.92 5.56 -2.38
N PRO A 246 18.06 6.27 -2.46
CA PRO A 246 18.91 6.54 -1.30
C PRO A 246 18.24 7.43 -0.25
N ASN A 247 17.26 8.25 -0.65
CA ASN A 247 16.55 9.17 0.23
C ASN A 247 15.25 8.57 0.80
N ALA A 248 14.82 7.39 0.34
CA ALA A 248 13.59 6.74 0.77
C ALA A 248 13.45 6.65 2.30
N LYS A 249 14.51 6.27 3.02
CA LYS A 249 14.43 6.16 4.49
C LYS A 249 14.16 7.50 5.18
N ASN A 250 14.66 8.60 4.59
CA ASN A 250 14.51 9.95 5.11
C ASN A 250 13.14 10.58 4.77
N PHE A 251 12.38 9.99 3.84
CA PHE A 251 11.05 10.46 3.49
C PHE A 251 10.11 10.43 4.71
N ILE A 252 9.50 11.55 5.10
CA ILE A 252 8.61 11.59 6.27
C ILE A 252 7.18 11.25 5.85
N ARG A 253 6.66 10.09 6.27
CA ARG A 253 5.26 9.72 5.98
C ARG A 253 4.31 10.50 6.88
N PRO A 254 3.35 11.26 6.34
CA PRO A 254 2.43 12.08 7.13
C PRO A 254 1.72 11.27 8.22
N GLY A 255 1.94 11.65 9.48
CA GLY A 255 1.30 11.03 10.65
C GLY A 255 1.90 9.71 11.13
N PHE A 256 2.82 9.10 10.36
CA PHE A 256 3.46 7.82 10.72
C PHE A 256 4.90 7.99 11.20
N ASP A 257 5.63 8.98 10.66
CA ASP A 257 7.04 9.23 10.96
C ASP A 257 7.24 10.65 11.51
N GLU A 258 8.36 10.88 12.19
CA GLU A 258 8.85 12.18 12.73
C GLU A 258 10.17 12.58 12.09
#